data_AF-A0A813JLK9-F1
#
_entry.id   AF-A0A813JLK9-F1
#
_cell.length_a   1.000
_cell.length_b   1.000
_cell.length_c   1.000
_cell.angle_alpha   90.00
_cell.angle_beta   90.00
_cell.angle_gamma   90.00
#
_symmetry.space_group_name_H-M   'P 1'
#
loop_
_entity.id
_entity.type
_entity.pdbx_description
1 polymer ?
#
loop_
_entity_poly.entity_id
_entity_poly.type
_entity_poly.pdbx_seq_one_letter_code
_entity_poly.pdbx_strand_id
1 'polypeptide(L)'
;MYSTIAETDTQTLGTFDMFVDNARGLPVNRVVAAASAALGGFIYTAAGRGELEAVVKVLLDQKVTNVASRFPVWAAISTRDPFEAAETIVSPIIGGYAETTVETNGQLASNGVLPLVDGGYTDTCGIGHAVSVGATTVTAFCSLSNLQLLFSSAKQDIRTFATYFQAGFVPTNSFPIFDFEDTNYGGFGSAQAYAEHQVKTRFVRVGVDPLKFSANITVGTINVITKSNLWFGIEGAKKVILNIISGGTAPVLGVGAFENFADFSVGLETIVDDLASAMGTSSEGTRMLQSWFSP
;
A
#
# COMPACT_ATOMS: atom_id res chain seq x y z
N MET A 1 -13.31 25.74 10.48
CA MET A 1 -12.62 25.76 11.79
C MET A 1 -12.28 24.31 12.08
N TYR A 2 -11.11 23.85 11.64
CA TYR A 2 -10.71 22.45 11.76
C TYR A 2 -10.29 22.20 13.20
N SER A 3 -10.92 21.21 13.83
CA SER A 3 -10.52 20.74 15.15
C SER A 3 -9.09 20.22 15.03
N THR A 4 -8.14 20.84 15.73
CA THR A 4 -6.80 20.29 15.94
C THR A 4 -6.96 18.90 16.53
N ILE A 5 -6.72 17.88 15.70
CA ILE A 5 -6.56 16.50 16.16
C ILE A 5 -5.43 16.56 17.17
N ALA A 6 -5.74 16.25 18.44
CA ALA A 6 -4.75 16.16 19.50
C ALA A 6 -3.62 15.26 19.01
N GLU A 7 -2.36 15.57 19.35
CA GLU A 7 -1.23 14.66 19.16
C GLU A 7 -1.65 13.29 19.68
N THR A 8 -2.00 12.39 18.76
CA THR A 8 -2.43 11.05 19.09
C THR A 8 -1.21 10.34 19.63
N ASP A 9 -1.32 9.89 20.89
CA ASP A 9 -0.48 8.83 21.44
C ASP A 9 -0.16 7.83 20.32
N THR A 10 1.12 7.51 20.14
CA THR A 10 1.56 6.46 19.22
C THR A 10 1.07 5.12 19.74
N GLN A 11 -0.23 4.85 19.60
CA GLN A 11 -0.81 3.59 19.96
C GLN A 11 -0.42 2.60 18.86
N THR A 12 0.44 1.64 19.20
CA THR A 12 0.78 0.54 18.31
C THR A 12 -0.49 -0.22 17.96
N LEU A 13 -0.85 -0.22 16.67
CA LEU A 13 -2.06 -0.85 16.15
C LEU A 13 -1.84 -2.35 15.96
N GLY A 14 -1.76 -3.06 17.08
CA GLY A 14 -1.63 -4.52 17.14
C GLY A 14 -0.20 -5.04 17.37
N THR A 15 -0.07 -6.37 17.38
CA THR A 15 1.21 -7.07 17.57
C THR A 15 1.54 -7.89 16.33
N PHE A 16 2.82 -8.22 16.16
CA PHE A 16 3.27 -9.10 15.09
C PHE A 16 2.56 -10.47 15.12
N ASP A 17 2.31 -11.01 16.32
CA ASP A 17 1.61 -12.29 16.48
C ASP A 17 0.17 -12.25 15.95
N MET A 18 -0.57 -11.17 16.21
CA MET A 18 -1.93 -11.03 15.66
C MET A 18 -1.94 -10.93 14.13
N PHE A 19 -0.90 -10.35 13.53
CA PHE A 19 -0.76 -10.31 12.09
C PHE A 19 -0.55 -11.72 11.51
N VAL A 20 0.33 -12.51 12.12
CA VAL A 20 0.62 -13.90 11.74
C VAL A 20 -0.65 -14.75 11.76
N ASP A 21 -1.43 -14.67 12.83
CA ASP A 21 -2.65 -15.47 13.00
C ASP A 21 -3.72 -15.11 11.95
N ASN A 22 -3.88 -13.82 11.65
CA ASN A 22 -4.87 -13.35 10.66
C ASN A 22 -4.51 -13.73 9.23
N ALA A 23 -3.22 -13.68 8.87
CA ALA A 23 -2.75 -14.07 7.54
C ALA A 23 -3.03 -15.55 7.24
N ARG A 24 -2.89 -16.44 8.23
CA ARG A 24 -3.20 -17.87 8.10
C ARG A 24 -4.70 -18.17 7.90
N GLY A 25 -5.57 -17.26 8.33
CA GLY A 25 -7.02 -17.41 8.26
C GLY A 25 -7.67 -16.97 6.94
N LEU A 26 -6.92 -16.52 5.92
CA LEU A 26 -7.48 -15.91 4.71
C LEU A 26 -8.08 -16.95 3.73
N PRO A 27 -9.41 -17.04 3.57
CA PRO A 27 -10.04 -17.83 2.50
C PRO A 27 -9.63 -17.36 1.09
N VAL A 28 -8.86 -18.19 0.37
CA VAL A 28 -8.38 -17.96 -1.01
C VAL A 28 -9.52 -17.71 -2.00
N ASN A 29 -10.70 -18.28 -1.80
CA ASN A 29 -11.85 -18.04 -2.66
C ASN A 29 -12.44 -16.62 -2.55
N ARG A 30 -12.13 -15.85 -1.49
CA ARG A 30 -12.53 -14.43 -1.38
C ARG A 30 -11.55 -13.48 -2.08
N VAL A 31 -10.33 -13.93 -2.35
CA VAL A 31 -9.25 -13.20 -3.05
C VAL A 31 -9.53 -13.08 -4.56
N VAL A 32 -10.19 -14.08 -5.16
CA VAL A 32 -10.43 -14.18 -6.63
C VAL A 32 -11.49 -13.19 -7.16
N ALA A 33 -12.21 -12.46 -6.30
CA ALA A 33 -13.33 -11.60 -6.69
C ALA A 33 -12.96 -10.13 -6.99
N ALA A 34 -11.71 -9.71 -6.81
CA ALA A 34 -11.30 -8.31 -7.02
C ALA A 34 -10.99 -8.04 -8.52
N ALA A 35 -11.52 -6.94 -9.07
CA ALA A 35 -11.41 -6.58 -10.49
C ALA A 35 -11.09 -5.09 -10.74
N SER A 36 -10.21 -4.47 -9.94
CA SER A 36 -9.68 -3.12 -10.22
C SER A 36 -8.99 -3.04 -11.58
N ALA A 37 -8.45 -4.16 -12.08
CA ALA A 37 -7.94 -4.35 -13.44
C ALA A 37 -8.86 -3.75 -14.52
N ALA A 38 -10.18 -3.95 -14.38
CA ALA A 38 -11.19 -3.52 -15.35
C ALA A 38 -11.35 -1.99 -15.39
N LEU A 39 -11.36 -1.33 -14.22
CA LEU A 39 -11.53 0.11 -14.16
C LEU A 39 -10.29 0.85 -14.67
N GLY A 40 -9.08 0.42 -14.30
CA GLY A 40 -7.90 1.10 -14.82
C GLY A 40 -7.70 0.90 -16.31
N GLY A 41 -8.14 -0.25 -16.85
CA GLY A 41 -8.32 -0.44 -18.29
C GLY A 41 -9.31 0.57 -18.90
N PHE A 42 -10.41 0.85 -18.22
CA PHE A 42 -11.39 1.86 -18.64
C PHE A 42 -10.83 3.30 -18.61
N ILE A 43 -10.19 3.71 -17.50
CA ILE A 43 -9.55 5.03 -17.35
C ILE A 43 -8.51 5.25 -18.45
N TYR A 44 -7.66 4.26 -18.70
CA TYR A 44 -6.65 4.35 -19.75
C TYR A 44 -7.26 4.41 -21.14
N THR A 45 -8.27 3.60 -21.43
CA THR A 45 -8.95 3.63 -22.72
C THR A 45 -9.58 5.01 -22.95
N ALA A 46 -10.20 5.60 -21.93
CA ALA A 46 -10.73 6.96 -22.01
C ALA A 46 -9.62 8.00 -22.22
N ALA A 47 -8.48 7.87 -21.52
CA ALA A 47 -7.32 8.75 -21.72
C ALA A 47 -6.75 8.66 -23.14
N GLY A 48 -6.59 7.46 -23.68
CA GLY A 48 -6.13 7.25 -25.06
C GLY A 48 -7.07 7.81 -26.12
N ARG A 49 -8.35 7.99 -25.79
CA ARG A 49 -9.36 8.62 -26.67
C ARG A 49 -9.54 10.13 -26.43
N GLY A 50 -8.84 10.73 -25.48
CA GLY A 50 -9.05 12.13 -25.09
C GLY A 50 -10.35 12.39 -24.34
N GLU A 51 -10.97 11.34 -23.79
CA GLU A 51 -12.26 11.37 -23.08
C GLU A 51 -12.09 11.41 -21.56
N LEU A 52 -10.86 11.42 -21.05
CA LEU A 52 -10.58 11.33 -19.62
C LEU A 52 -11.27 12.44 -18.82
N GLU A 53 -11.29 13.67 -19.32
CA GLU A 53 -11.97 14.78 -18.66
C GLU A 53 -13.48 14.53 -18.52
N ALA A 54 -14.11 13.90 -19.52
CA ALA A 54 -15.53 13.56 -19.45
C ALA A 54 -15.79 12.45 -18.43
N VAL A 55 -14.93 11.43 -18.36
CA VAL A 55 -15.01 10.37 -17.35
C VAL A 55 -14.80 10.92 -15.94
N VAL A 56 -13.76 11.72 -15.74
CA VAL A 56 -13.49 12.40 -14.47
C VAL A 56 -14.65 13.32 -14.10
N LYS A 57 -15.18 14.08 -15.07
CA LYS A 57 -16.35 14.94 -14.85
C LYS A 57 -17.58 14.13 -14.45
N VAL A 58 -17.87 13.00 -15.07
CA VAL A 58 -18.99 12.12 -14.66
C VAL A 58 -18.79 11.60 -13.25
N LEU A 59 -17.57 11.16 -12.89
CA LEU A 59 -17.25 10.70 -11.54
C LEU A 59 -17.41 11.84 -10.52
N LEU A 60 -16.90 13.04 -10.82
CA LEU A 60 -17.03 14.21 -9.96
C LEU A 60 -18.48 14.73 -9.85
N ASP A 61 -19.23 14.77 -10.97
CA ASP A 61 -20.63 15.20 -11.02
C ASP A 61 -21.54 14.24 -10.25
N GLN A 62 -21.23 12.93 -10.29
CA GLN A 62 -21.90 11.92 -9.48
C GLN A 62 -21.40 11.90 -8.02
N LYS A 63 -20.50 12.81 -7.65
CA LYS A 63 -19.83 12.85 -6.34
C LYS A 63 -19.17 11.52 -5.97
N VAL A 64 -18.74 10.75 -6.97
CA VAL A 64 -17.95 9.54 -6.78
C VAL A 64 -16.51 9.96 -6.49
N THR A 65 -16.29 10.38 -5.25
CA THR A 65 -14.95 10.54 -4.69
C THR A 65 -14.43 9.18 -4.26
N ASN A 66 -13.11 8.96 -4.37
CA ASN A 66 -12.44 7.77 -3.83
C ASN A 66 -12.80 6.44 -4.49
N VAL A 67 -12.89 6.44 -5.82
CA VAL A 67 -13.14 5.26 -6.67
C VAL A 67 -12.17 4.11 -6.34
N ALA A 68 -10.90 4.43 -6.06
CA ALA A 68 -9.86 3.46 -5.70
C ALA A 68 -10.27 2.53 -4.55
N SER A 69 -11.00 3.04 -3.55
CA SER A 69 -11.37 2.27 -2.38
C SER A 69 -12.41 1.15 -2.60
N ARG A 70 -13.02 1.09 -3.79
CA ARG A 70 -14.20 0.22 -4.05
C ARG A 70 -13.91 -1.06 -4.80
N PHE A 71 -12.69 -1.23 -5.30
CA PHE A 71 -12.29 -2.37 -6.13
C PHE A 71 -11.49 -3.46 -5.43
N PRO A 72 -10.67 -3.17 -4.41
CA PRO A 72 -9.88 -4.22 -3.81
C PRO A 72 -10.71 -5.04 -2.82
N VAL A 73 -10.25 -6.27 -2.59
CA VAL A 73 -10.71 -7.07 -1.46
C VAL A 73 -10.01 -6.55 -0.21
N TRP A 74 -10.78 -6.09 0.78
CA TRP A 74 -10.25 -5.52 2.01
C TRP A 74 -10.16 -6.55 3.13
N ALA A 75 -9.12 -6.45 3.95
CA ALA A 75 -9.01 -7.15 5.23
C ALA A 75 -8.50 -6.21 6.32
N ALA A 76 -8.87 -6.47 7.56
CA ALA A 76 -8.49 -5.71 8.75
C ALA A 76 -7.76 -6.59 9.76
N ILE A 77 -6.97 -5.99 10.64
CA ILE A 77 -6.43 -6.68 11.82
C ILE A 77 -7.58 -6.91 12.81
N SER A 78 -7.95 -8.17 13.02
CA SER A 78 -9.09 -8.53 13.87
C SER A 78 -8.90 -9.93 14.46
N THR A 79 -9.29 -10.15 15.72
CA THR A 79 -9.36 -11.52 16.28
C THR A 79 -10.61 -12.29 15.83
N ARG A 80 -11.49 -11.64 15.06
CA ARG A 80 -12.64 -12.23 14.35
C ARG A 80 -12.28 -12.40 12.86
N ASP A 81 -13.26 -12.70 12.00
CA ASP A 81 -13.04 -12.74 10.54
C ASP A 81 -12.45 -11.39 10.03
N PRO A 82 -11.21 -11.38 9.49
CA PRO A 82 -10.56 -10.17 8.97
C PRO A 82 -11.35 -9.45 7.87
N PHE A 83 -12.11 -10.18 7.06
CA PHE A 83 -12.91 -9.62 5.96
C PHE A 83 -14.19 -8.98 6.48
N GLU A 84 -14.87 -9.63 7.42
CA GLU A 84 -16.07 -9.06 8.06
C GLU A 84 -15.72 -7.77 8.82
N ALA A 85 -14.58 -7.78 9.53
CA ALA A 85 -14.08 -6.60 10.22
C ALA A 85 -13.78 -5.45 9.24
N ALA A 86 -13.14 -5.73 8.11
CA ALA A 86 -12.93 -4.74 7.06
C ALA A 86 -14.25 -4.26 6.45
N GLU A 87 -15.17 -5.18 6.11
CA GLU A 87 -16.47 -4.88 5.49
C GLU A 87 -17.31 -3.93 6.36
N THR A 88 -17.26 -4.10 7.69
CA THR A 88 -17.93 -3.18 8.62
C THR A 88 -17.44 -1.74 8.48
N ILE A 89 -16.16 -1.55 8.14
CA ILE A 89 -15.53 -0.24 7.98
C ILE A 89 -15.70 0.29 6.54
N VAL A 90 -15.56 -0.56 5.53
CA VAL A 90 -15.56 -0.15 4.12
C VAL A 90 -16.95 -0.14 3.48
N SER A 91 -17.92 -0.90 3.99
CA SER A 91 -19.26 -1.01 3.38
C SER A 91 -20.00 0.33 3.24
N PRO A 92 -19.88 1.33 4.14
CA PRO A 92 -20.48 2.65 3.91
C PRO A 92 -19.87 3.38 2.70
N ILE A 93 -18.58 3.13 2.42
CA ILE A 93 -17.84 3.72 1.30
C ILE A 93 -18.21 2.99 -0.01
N ILE A 94 -18.23 1.65 0.04
CA ILE A 94 -18.42 0.79 -1.14
C ILE A 94 -19.89 0.78 -1.59
N GLY A 95 -20.84 0.55 -0.66
CA GLY A 95 -22.26 0.41 -0.97
C GLY A 95 -23.07 1.70 -0.83
N GLY A 96 -22.64 2.62 0.04
CA GLY A 96 -23.37 3.84 0.37
C GLY A 96 -22.98 5.08 -0.41
N TYR A 97 -21.92 5.00 -1.24
CA TYR A 97 -21.30 6.17 -1.89
C TYR A 97 -20.88 7.27 -0.90
N ALA A 98 -20.67 6.94 0.38
CA ALA A 98 -20.20 7.93 1.34
C ALA A 98 -18.83 8.45 0.93
N GLU A 99 -18.61 9.77 1.07
CA GLU A 99 -17.27 10.34 0.94
C GLU A 99 -16.39 9.77 2.06
N THR A 100 -15.13 9.46 1.75
CA THR A 100 -14.17 9.09 2.79
C THR A 100 -13.86 10.32 3.62
N THR A 101 -14.22 10.24 4.90
CA THR A 101 -13.92 11.29 5.87
C THR A 101 -12.60 11.02 6.58
N VAL A 102 -12.05 12.02 7.28
CA VAL A 102 -10.91 11.82 8.20
C VAL A 102 -11.22 10.73 9.22
N GLU A 103 -12.47 10.65 9.70
CA GLU A 103 -12.91 9.60 10.62
C GLU A 103 -12.85 8.22 9.97
N THR A 104 -13.40 8.07 8.76
CA THR A 104 -13.38 6.79 8.03
C THR A 104 -11.96 6.35 7.68
N ASN A 105 -11.11 7.27 7.20
CA ASN A 105 -9.70 6.95 6.98
C ASN A 105 -9.00 6.61 8.31
N GLY A 106 -9.40 7.25 9.41
CA GLY A 106 -8.89 6.98 10.75
C GLY A 106 -9.27 5.58 11.20
N GLN A 107 -10.49 5.13 10.92
CA GLN A 107 -10.93 3.75 11.14
C GLN A 107 -10.17 2.76 10.27
N LEU A 108 -9.95 3.07 8.99
CA LEU A 108 -9.14 2.24 8.09
C LEU A 108 -7.73 2.06 8.66
N ALA A 109 -7.06 3.17 8.99
CA ALA A 109 -5.72 3.15 9.55
C ALA A 109 -5.67 2.40 10.89
N SER A 110 -6.56 2.76 11.84
CA SER A 110 -6.57 2.22 13.21
C SER A 110 -6.88 0.73 13.27
N ASN A 111 -7.62 0.19 12.30
CA ASN A 111 -7.93 -1.25 12.23
C ASN A 111 -6.99 -2.00 11.28
N GLY A 112 -5.92 -1.35 10.78
CA GLY A 112 -4.99 -1.95 9.83
C GLY A 112 -5.69 -2.48 8.58
N VAL A 113 -6.69 -1.75 8.09
CA VAL A 113 -7.46 -2.15 6.92
C VAL A 113 -6.62 -1.93 5.67
N LEU A 114 -6.37 -3.01 4.92
CA LEU A 114 -5.54 -3.00 3.73
C LEU A 114 -6.18 -3.79 2.58
N PRO A 115 -5.93 -3.39 1.33
CA PRO A 115 -6.38 -4.13 0.16
C PRO A 115 -5.47 -5.35 -0.08
N LEU A 116 -6.03 -6.55 -0.06
CA LEU A 116 -5.29 -7.80 -0.24
C LEU A 116 -5.02 -8.14 -1.72
N VAL A 117 -5.94 -7.78 -2.62
CA VAL A 117 -5.90 -8.23 -4.02
C VAL A 117 -6.40 -7.15 -4.95
N ASP A 118 -5.78 -7.09 -6.12
CA ASP A 118 -6.15 -6.23 -7.24
C ASP A 118 -6.36 -4.78 -6.76
N GLY A 119 -5.36 -4.25 -6.07
CA GLY A 119 -5.27 -2.82 -5.79
C GLY A 119 -4.29 -2.13 -6.74
N GLY A 120 -4.05 -2.66 -7.95
CA GLY A 120 -3.07 -2.14 -8.90
C GLY A 120 -3.25 -0.66 -9.30
N TYR A 121 -4.44 -0.11 -9.02
CA TYR A 121 -4.77 1.31 -9.17
C TYR A 121 -5.11 1.99 -7.84
N THR A 122 -4.56 1.47 -6.75
CA THR A 122 -4.77 1.95 -5.38
C THR A 122 -3.44 1.87 -4.62
N ASP A 123 -3.36 2.52 -3.47
CA ASP A 123 -2.28 2.26 -2.54
C ASP A 123 -2.48 0.90 -1.86
N THR A 124 -1.79 -0.12 -2.38
CA THR A 124 -1.94 -1.50 -1.87
C THR A 124 -1.29 -1.73 -0.52
N CYS A 125 -0.43 -0.82 -0.08
CA CYS A 125 0.27 -0.92 1.19
C CYS A 125 -0.38 -0.11 2.32
N GLY A 126 -1.47 0.62 2.06
CA GLY A 126 -2.19 1.42 3.05
C GLY A 126 -1.44 2.67 3.55
N ILE A 127 -0.28 2.97 2.96
CA ILE A 127 0.60 4.09 3.35
C ILE A 127 -0.06 5.46 3.11
N GLY A 128 -0.63 5.68 1.94
CA GLY A 128 -1.38 6.89 1.59
C GLY A 128 -2.59 7.11 2.49
N HIS A 129 -3.31 6.04 2.84
CA HIS A 129 -4.41 6.12 3.80
C HIS A 129 -3.93 6.57 5.19
N ALA A 130 -2.87 5.96 5.72
CA ALA A 130 -2.27 6.36 7.00
C ALA A 130 -1.78 7.81 6.99
N VAL A 131 -1.10 8.25 5.91
CA VAL A 131 -0.61 9.63 5.79
C VAL A 131 -1.76 10.63 5.68
N SER A 132 -2.85 10.29 4.97
CA SER A 132 -4.02 11.16 4.82
C SER A 132 -4.68 11.54 6.15
N VAL A 133 -4.58 10.69 7.16
CA VAL A 133 -5.11 10.95 8.52
C VAL A 133 -4.09 11.57 9.45
N GLY A 134 -2.90 11.85 8.93
CA GLY A 134 -1.88 12.60 9.62
C GLY A 134 -0.74 11.76 10.19
N ALA A 135 -0.62 10.47 9.88
CA ALA A 135 0.54 9.70 10.30
C ALA A 135 1.85 10.32 9.79
N THR A 136 2.82 10.50 10.68
CA THR A 136 4.19 10.95 10.37
C THR A 136 5.21 9.82 10.40
N THR A 137 4.82 8.66 10.90
CA THR A 137 5.62 7.43 10.90
C THR A 137 4.71 6.31 10.45
N VAL A 138 5.08 5.60 9.38
CA VAL A 138 4.27 4.52 8.79
C VAL A 138 5.13 3.28 8.64
N THR A 139 4.71 2.18 9.24
CA THR A 139 5.30 0.86 9.02
C THR A 139 4.40 0.05 8.10
N ALA A 140 4.93 -0.42 6.97
CA ALA A 140 4.11 -1.11 5.97
C ALA A 140 4.89 -2.17 5.19
N PHE A 141 4.19 -3.23 4.79
CA PHE A 141 4.66 -4.17 3.77
C PHE A 141 4.48 -3.52 2.39
N CYS A 142 5.55 -3.43 1.62
CA CYS A 142 5.52 -2.78 0.31
C CYS A 142 6.51 -3.46 -0.64
N SER A 143 6.03 -4.00 -1.76
CA SER A 143 6.92 -4.49 -2.81
C SER A 143 7.70 -3.32 -3.42
N LEU A 144 8.88 -3.59 -3.99
CA LEU A 144 9.68 -2.55 -4.65
C LEU A 144 8.90 -1.85 -5.76
N SER A 145 8.09 -2.58 -6.53
CA SER A 145 7.24 -2.00 -7.57
C SER A 145 6.21 -1.05 -6.98
N ASN A 146 5.52 -1.43 -5.90
CA ASN A 146 4.55 -0.56 -5.25
C ASN A 146 5.22 0.68 -4.66
N LEU A 147 6.40 0.51 -4.03
CA LEU A 147 7.17 1.62 -3.49
C LEU A 147 7.54 2.61 -4.59
N GLN A 148 8.03 2.14 -5.75
CA GLN A 148 8.34 2.98 -6.90
C GLN A 148 7.13 3.82 -7.36
N LEU A 149 5.92 3.27 -7.32
CA LEU A 149 4.69 3.98 -7.66
C LEU A 149 4.39 5.15 -6.70
N LEU A 150 4.81 5.07 -5.43
CA LEU A 150 4.60 6.15 -4.45
C LEU A 150 5.51 7.37 -4.70
N PHE A 151 6.64 7.18 -5.38
CA PHE A 151 7.64 8.22 -5.71
C PHE A 151 7.66 8.60 -7.18
N SER A 152 6.67 8.14 -7.94
CA SER A 152 6.67 8.25 -9.38
C SER A 152 6.79 9.72 -9.81
N SER A 153 7.79 10.02 -10.65
CA SER A 153 8.06 11.37 -11.12
C SER A 153 7.07 11.70 -12.24
N ALA A 154 5.88 12.13 -11.86
CA ALA A 154 4.83 12.42 -12.83
C ALA A 154 5.28 13.47 -13.86
N LYS A 155 5.03 13.18 -15.13
CA LYS A 155 4.53 14.22 -16.05
C LYS A 155 3.20 13.72 -16.62
N GLN A 156 2.11 13.86 -15.85
CA GLN A 156 0.79 14.33 -16.30
C GLN A 156 -0.20 14.40 -15.11
N ASP A 157 -1.18 15.31 -15.20
CA ASP A 157 -1.89 15.94 -14.08
C ASP A 157 -3.39 16.11 -14.37
N ILE A 158 -4.26 15.59 -13.49
CA ILE A 158 -5.37 16.38 -12.90
C ILE A 158 -5.46 16.12 -11.37
N ARG A 159 -4.28 16.14 -10.72
CA ARG A 159 -3.96 16.27 -9.27
C ARG A 159 -3.79 15.01 -8.41
N THR A 160 -3.11 13.93 -8.79
CA THR A 160 -2.11 13.64 -9.82
C THR A 160 -1.98 12.11 -9.79
N PHE A 161 -2.31 11.45 -10.88
CA PHE A 161 -1.98 10.05 -11.11
C PHE A 161 -0.96 10.00 -12.26
N ALA A 162 -0.12 8.97 -12.33
CA ALA A 162 0.82 8.81 -13.44
C ALA A 162 0.67 7.42 -14.07
N THR A 163 0.52 7.40 -15.39
CA THR A 163 0.46 6.17 -16.20
C THR A 163 1.86 5.65 -16.45
N TYR A 164 2.12 4.39 -16.10
CA TYR A 164 3.33 3.68 -16.48
C TYR A 164 2.97 2.43 -17.26
N PHE A 165 3.75 2.15 -18.31
CA PHE A 165 3.63 0.93 -19.08
C PHE A 165 4.61 -0.08 -18.50
N GLN A 166 4.13 -0.99 -17.65
CA GLN A 166 4.87 -2.20 -17.33
C GLN A 166 4.59 -3.21 -18.45
N ALA A 167 5.61 -3.94 -18.90
CA ALA A 167 5.50 -4.87 -20.02
C ALA A 167 4.30 -5.83 -19.83
N GLY A 168 3.24 -5.61 -20.59
CA GLY A 168 1.95 -6.27 -20.44
C GLY A 168 0.85 -5.30 -20.86
N PHE A 169 -0.20 -5.78 -21.52
CA PHE A 169 -1.26 -4.95 -22.13
C PHE A 169 -2.12 -4.16 -21.11
N VAL A 170 -1.71 -4.09 -19.84
CA VAL A 170 -2.47 -3.46 -18.77
C VAL A 170 -1.76 -2.14 -18.38
N PRO A 171 -2.36 -1.00 -18.69
CA PRO A 171 -1.85 0.30 -18.26
C PRO A 171 -1.86 0.37 -16.74
N THR A 172 -0.79 0.85 -16.09
CA THR A 172 -0.76 0.99 -14.63
C THR A 172 -0.90 2.46 -14.26
N ASN A 173 -1.83 2.82 -13.37
CA ASN A 173 -1.89 4.17 -12.78
C ASN A 173 -1.25 4.15 -11.40
N SER A 174 -0.39 5.12 -11.13
CA SER A 174 0.19 5.37 -9.80
C SER A 174 -0.36 6.67 -9.22
N PHE A 175 -0.38 6.77 -7.90
CA PHE A 175 -0.77 7.97 -7.17
C PHE A 175 0.41 8.40 -6.33
N PRO A 176 1.36 9.19 -6.88
CA PRO A 176 2.55 9.58 -6.15
C PRO A 176 2.15 10.42 -4.93
N ILE A 177 2.66 10.04 -3.77
CA ILE A 177 2.37 10.68 -2.48
C ILE A 177 3.64 11.19 -1.80
N PHE A 178 4.82 10.78 -2.26
CA PHE A 178 6.10 11.16 -1.63
C PHE A 178 7.10 11.78 -2.59
N ASP A 179 7.90 12.65 -2.01
CA ASP A 179 9.11 13.23 -2.57
C ASP A 179 10.22 13.25 -1.52
N PHE A 180 11.40 13.75 -1.88
CA PHE A 180 12.50 13.97 -0.93
C PHE A 180 12.73 15.45 -0.69
N GLU A 181 13.23 15.81 0.50
CA GLU A 181 13.67 17.19 0.76
C GLU A 181 14.83 17.59 -0.16
N ASP A 182 15.72 16.66 -0.47
CA ASP A 182 16.76 16.85 -1.49
C ASP A 182 16.18 16.66 -2.89
N THR A 183 15.87 17.76 -3.56
CA THR A 183 15.34 17.77 -4.92
C THR A 183 16.37 17.41 -6.00
N ASN A 184 17.67 17.33 -5.66
CA ASN A 184 18.68 16.77 -6.57
C ASN A 184 18.69 15.23 -6.50
N TYR A 185 17.98 14.64 -5.53
CA TYR A 185 17.84 13.20 -5.35
C TYR A 185 19.18 12.48 -5.33
N GLY A 186 20.22 13.05 -4.71
CA GLY A 186 21.59 12.51 -4.76
C GLY A 186 22.16 12.28 -6.18
N GLY A 187 21.65 12.96 -7.20
CA GLY A 187 22.06 12.82 -8.60
C GLY A 187 21.32 11.73 -9.39
N PHE A 188 20.30 11.06 -8.84
CA PHE A 188 19.57 9.96 -9.49
C PHE A 188 18.49 10.41 -10.50
N GLY A 189 18.35 11.72 -10.73
CA GLY A 189 17.46 12.30 -11.75
C GLY A 189 15.96 12.25 -11.45
N SER A 190 15.51 11.40 -10.50
CA SER A 190 14.12 11.35 -10.03
C SER A 190 14.00 10.82 -8.60
N ALA A 191 12.92 11.20 -7.90
CA ALA A 191 12.59 10.65 -6.58
C ALA A 191 12.43 9.13 -6.62
N GLN A 192 11.77 8.58 -7.66
CA GLN A 192 11.61 7.14 -7.84
C GLN A 192 12.95 6.39 -7.92
N ALA A 193 13.87 6.86 -8.77
CA ALA A 193 15.18 6.22 -8.90
C ALA A 193 16.00 6.33 -7.61
N TYR A 194 15.86 7.43 -6.88
CA TYR A 194 16.52 7.59 -5.59
C TYR A 194 15.93 6.68 -4.52
N ALA A 195 14.59 6.56 -4.42
CA ALA A 195 13.94 5.62 -3.51
C ALA A 195 14.37 4.17 -3.79
N GLU A 196 14.41 3.76 -5.06
CA GLU A 196 14.91 2.45 -5.46
C GLU A 196 16.38 2.24 -5.05
N HIS A 197 17.21 3.27 -5.21
CA HIS A 197 18.60 3.22 -4.75
C HIS A 197 18.71 3.06 -3.23
N GLN A 198 17.88 3.77 -2.45
CA GLN A 198 17.82 3.62 -0.99
C GLN A 198 17.47 2.17 -0.60
N VAL A 199 16.48 1.56 -1.26
CA VAL A 199 16.13 0.15 -1.01
C VAL A 199 17.32 -0.76 -1.30
N LYS A 200 17.95 -0.62 -2.47
CA LYS A 200 19.05 -1.50 -2.88
C LYS A 200 20.31 -1.40 -2.02
N THR A 201 20.55 -0.25 -1.39
CA THR A 201 21.84 0.03 -0.72
C THR A 201 21.74 0.13 0.79
N ARG A 202 20.57 0.45 1.34
CA ARG A 202 20.38 0.69 2.78
C ARG A 202 19.47 -0.31 3.46
N PHE A 203 18.65 -1.05 2.71
CA PHE A 203 17.79 -2.03 3.33
C PHE A 203 18.60 -3.26 3.71
N VAL A 204 18.30 -3.77 4.89
CA VAL A 204 19.00 -4.92 5.47
C VAL A 204 18.09 -6.13 5.42
N ARG A 205 18.67 -7.30 5.18
CA ARG A 205 17.91 -8.54 5.11
C ARG A 205 17.38 -8.95 6.48
N VAL A 206 16.18 -9.51 6.50
CA VAL A 206 15.59 -10.17 7.66
C VAL A 206 15.99 -11.65 7.63
N GLY A 207 16.70 -12.10 8.66
CA GLY A 207 17.21 -13.47 8.76
C GLY A 207 18.46 -13.75 7.93
N VAL A 208 18.99 -14.97 8.06
CA VAL A 208 20.27 -15.39 7.48
C VAL A 208 20.11 -16.21 6.19
N ASP A 209 19.02 -16.97 6.05
CA ASP A 209 18.83 -17.93 4.96
C ASP A 209 17.75 -17.49 3.95
N PRO A 210 17.87 -17.89 2.66
CA PRO A 210 16.83 -17.63 1.65
C PRO A 210 15.53 -18.33 2.07
N LEU A 211 14.51 -17.51 2.27
CA LEU A 211 13.16 -17.98 2.56
C LEU A 211 12.62 -18.72 1.35
N LYS A 212 11.95 -19.85 1.57
CA LYS A 212 11.63 -20.81 0.49
C LYS A 212 10.69 -20.22 -0.58
N PHE A 213 9.79 -19.35 -0.16
CA PHE A 213 8.81 -18.67 -1.02
C PHE A 213 8.87 -17.14 -0.94
N SER A 214 9.81 -16.58 -0.17
CA SER A 214 10.01 -15.13 -0.13
C SER A 214 11.32 -14.75 -0.79
N ALA A 215 11.24 -13.94 -1.84
CA ALA A 215 12.42 -13.23 -2.30
C ALA A 215 12.88 -12.29 -1.18
N ASN A 216 14.05 -12.57 -0.61
CA ASN A 216 14.85 -11.71 0.28
C ASN A 216 14.05 -10.60 0.97
N ILE A 217 13.35 -10.92 2.06
CA ILE A 217 12.71 -9.89 2.86
C ILE A 217 13.81 -8.97 3.38
N THR A 218 13.66 -7.70 3.08
CA THR A 218 14.56 -6.63 3.47
C THR A 218 13.76 -5.54 4.16
N VAL A 219 14.38 -4.88 5.11
CA VAL A 219 13.75 -3.83 5.91
C VAL A 219 14.63 -2.61 5.89
N GLY A 220 14.01 -1.44 5.84
CA GLY A 220 14.72 -0.19 5.96
C GLY A 220 13.80 0.99 6.14
N THR A 221 14.40 2.11 6.51
CA THR A 221 13.70 3.37 6.75
C THR A 221 14.02 4.36 5.64
N ILE A 222 12.99 5.04 5.13
CA ILE A 222 13.11 6.13 4.16
C ILE A 222 12.48 7.39 4.76
N ASN A 223 13.26 8.46 4.86
CA ASN A 223 12.76 9.78 5.26
C ASN A 223 12.29 10.54 4.02
N VAL A 224 11.04 10.98 4.02
CA VAL A 224 10.38 11.58 2.86
C VAL A 224 9.58 12.81 3.26
N ILE A 225 9.15 13.57 2.26
CA ILE A 225 8.11 14.58 2.40
C ILE A 225 6.90 14.19 1.56
N THR A 226 5.71 14.57 2.01
CA THR A 226 4.50 14.36 1.24
C THR A 226 4.46 15.26 0.01
N LYS A 227 3.84 14.76 -1.06
CA LYS A 227 3.36 15.55 -2.19
C LYS A 227 1.88 15.79 -2.00
N SER A 228 1.40 16.96 -2.45
CA SER A 228 -0.04 17.18 -2.45
C SER A 228 -0.70 16.18 -3.39
N ASN A 229 -1.71 15.47 -2.89
CA ASN A 229 -2.42 14.45 -3.63
C ASN A 229 -3.91 14.51 -3.30
N LEU A 230 -4.73 14.97 -4.26
CA LEU A 230 -6.16 15.17 -4.06
C LEU A 230 -6.92 13.86 -3.86
N TRP A 231 -6.44 12.76 -4.45
CA TRP A 231 -7.09 11.45 -4.38
C TRP A 231 -7.11 10.88 -2.97
N PHE A 232 -6.09 11.20 -2.18
CA PHE A 232 -6.00 10.83 -0.76
C PHE A 232 -6.31 11.99 0.19
N GLY A 233 -6.48 13.22 -0.30
CA GLY A 233 -6.60 14.40 0.55
C GLY A 233 -5.31 14.72 1.32
N ILE A 234 -4.15 14.37 0.77
CA ILE A 234 -2.84 14.60 1.39
C ILE A 234 -2.34 16.00 1.02
N GLU A 235 -1.95 16.77 2.04
CA GLU A 235 -1.24 18.02 1.87
C GLU A 235 0.26 17.78 1.62
N GLY A 236 0.90 18.63 0.82
CA GLY A 236 2.33 18.51 0.53
C GLY A 236 3.23 19.03 1.66
N ALA A 237 4.53 18.72 1.57
CA ALA A 237 5.61 19.21 2.42
C ALA A 237 5.57 18.76 3.90
N LYS A 238 4.78 17.73 4.24
CA LYS A 238 4.82 17.11 5.58
C LYS A 238 5.93 16.06 5.64
N LYS A 239 6.77 16.10 6.68
CA LYS A 239 7.80 15.08 6.92
C LYS A 239 7.16 13.77 7.35
N VAL A 240 7.55 12.67 6.71
CA VAL A 240 7.07 11.32 7.01
C VAL A 240 8.27 10.37 7.05
N ILE A 241 8.26 9.44 8.01
CA ILE A 241 9.20 8.33 8.14
C ILE A 241 8.49 7.07 7.65
N LEU A 242 9.03 6.44 6.61
CA LEU A 242 8.54 5.17 6.09
C LEU A 242 9.43 4.03 6.58
N ASN A 243 8.88 3.16 7.41
CA ASN A 243 9.49 1.89 7.80
C ASN A 243 8.95 0.80 6.85
N ILE A 244 9.76 0.43 5.86
CA ILE A 244 9.31 -0.46 4.79
C ILE A 244 9.80 -1.88 5.05
N ILE A 245 8.87 -2.82 5.00
CA ILE A 245 9.15 -4.25 4.90
C ILE A 245 9.02 -4.61 3.41
N SER A 246 10.16 -4.64 2.73
CA SER A 246 10.25 -4.87 1.29
C SER A 246 10.60 -6.31 0.98
N GLY A 247 9.76 -6.94 0.17
CA GLY A 247 9.88 -8.33 -0.20
C GLY A 247 8.49 -8.90 -0.38
N GLY A 248 8.41 -10.22 -0.35
CA GLY A 248 7.14 -10.93 -0.44
C GLY A 248 7.26 -12.11 -1.37
N THR A 249 6.10 -12.49 -1.90
CA THR A 249 5.95 -13.71 -2.68
C THR A 249 6.51 -13.59 -4.10
N ALA A 250 6.59 -12.39 -4.69
CA ALA A 250 7.02 -12.23 -6.08
C ALA A 250 8.52 -12.55 -6.26
N PRO A 251 8.92 -13.21 -7.37
CA PRO A 251 8.09 -13.67 -8.49
C PRO A 251 7.43 -15.04 -8.26
N VAL A 252 7.58 -15.64 -7.07
CA VAL A 252 7.19 -17.03 -6.77
C VAL A 252 5.68 -17.19 -6.58
N LEU A 253 5.01 -16.25 -5.90
CA LEU A 253 3.54 -16.21 -5.84
C LEU A 253 3.04 -14.83 -6.23
N GLY A 254 2.28 -14.74 -7.31
CA GLY A 254 1.59 -13.54 -7.75
C GLY A 254 0.09 -13.79 -7.78
N VAL A 255 -0.70 -12.77 -7.46
CA VAL A 255 -2.15 -12.79 -7.70
C VAL A 255 -2.38 -12.04 -9.00
N GLY A 256 -2.38 -12.77 -10.12
CA GLY A 256 -2.48 -12.20 -11.46
C GLY A 256 -2.99 -13.24 -12.45
N ALA A 257 -3.35 -12.78 -13.65
CA ALA A 257 -3.62 -13.72 -14.75
C ALA A 257 -2.38 -14.62 -14.94
N PHE A 258 -2.61 -15.92 -15.13
CA PHE A 258 -1.60 -16.95 -15.44
C PHE A 258 -0.78 -17.52 -14.26
N GLU A 259 -1.05 -17.13 -13.00
CA GLU A 259 -0.39 -17.71 -11.82
C GLU A 259 -1.18 -18.89 -11.22
N ASN A 260 -0.48 -19.87 -10.63
CA ASN A 260 -1.11 -21.03 -9.99
C ASN A 260 -1.60 -20.69 -8.58
N PHE A 261 -2.90 -20.39 -8.45
CA PHE A 261 -3.53 -20.06 -7.17
C PHE A 261 -3.62 -21.23 -6.18
N ALA A 262 -3.37 -22.47 -6.60
CA ALA A 262 -3.50 -23.64 -5.73
C ALA A 262 -2.52 -23.60 -4.53
N ASP A 263 -1.37 -22.95 -4.70
CA ASP A 263 -0.32 -22.87 -3.69
C ASP A 263 -0.30 -21.52 -2.95
N PHE A 264 -1.27 -20.62 -3.22
CA PHE A 264 -1.24 -19.26 -2.66
C PHE A 264 -1.31 -19.25 -1.12
N SER A 265 -2.19 -20.05 -0.53
CA SER A 265 -2.29 -20.19 0.93
C SER A 265 -1.02 -20.76 1.54
N VAL A 266 -0.44 -21.80 0.93
CA VAL A 266 0.81 -22.43 1.36
C VAL A 266 1.97 -21.43 1.29
N GLY A 267 2.01 -20.64 0.22
CA GLY A 267 3.00 -19.60 0.03
C GLY A 267 2.91 -18.49 1.07
N LEU A 268 1.70 -18.00 1.35
CA LEU A 268 1.46 -17.00 2.39
C LEU A 268 1.83 -17.52 3.78
N GLU A 269 1.35 -18.72 4.14
CA GLU A 269 1.67 -19.38 5.41
C GLU A 269 3.19 -19.53 5.57
N THR A 270 3.90 -19.98 4.52
CA THR A 270 5.35 -20.14 4.61
C THR A 270 6.07 -18.81 4.80
N ILE A 271 5.63 -17.72 4.14
CA ILE A 271 6.25 -16.39 4.34
C ILE A 271 6.06 -15.91 5.77
N VAL A 272 4.87 -16.13 6.32
CA VAL A 272 4.53 -15.77 7.70
C VAL A 272 5.39 -16.58 8.69
N ASP A 273 5.55 -17.88 8.46
CA ASP A 273 6.39 -18.77 9.27
C ASP A 273 7.87 -18.41 9.19
N ASP A 274 8.35 -18.10 7.99
CA ASP A 274 9.70 -17.68 7.71
C ASP A 274 10.02 -16.35 8.40
N LEU A 275 9.09 -15.39 8.36
CA LEU A 275 9.19 -14.13 9.10
C LEU A 275 9.22 -14.38 10.61
N ALA A 276 8.28 -15.16 11.14
CA ALA A 276 8.23 -15.49 12.57
C ALA A 276 9.52 -16.18 13.04
N SER A 277 10.07 -17.09 12.23
CA SER A 277 11.34 -17.77 12.50
C SER A 277 12.51 -16.78 12.49
N ALA A 278 12.56 -15.89 11.49
CA ALA A 278 13.59 -14.86 11.40
C ALA A 278 13.53 -13.86 12.57
N MET A 279 12.34 -13.61 13.11
CA MET A 279 12.14 -12.78 14.31
C MET A 279 12.77 -13.37 15.58
N GLY A 280 13.00 -14.69 15.62
CA GLY A 280 13.77 -15.36 16.66
C GLY A 280 15.30 -15.19 16.54
N THR A 281 15.78 -14.62 15.43
CA THR A 281 17.22 -14.40 15.20
C THR A 281 17.65 -12.99 15.62
N SER A 282 18.91 -12.80 15.99
CA SER A 282 19.46 -11.48 16.32
C SER A 282 20.09 -10.77 15.11
N SER A 283 19.54 -11.00 13.90
CA SER A 283 19.99 -10.31 12.69
C SER A 283 19.72 -8.81 12.78
N GLU A 284 20.46 -7.99 12.01
CA GLU A 284 20.23 -6.54 11.99
C GLU A 284 18.81 -6.19 11.54
N GLY A 285 18.30 -6.84 10.48
CA GLY A 285 16.93 -6.65 10.03
C GLY A 285 15.89 -7.05 11.08
N THR A 286 16.13 -8.13 11.82
CA THR A 286 15.25 -8.53 12.93
C THR A 286 15.22 -7.48 14.03
N ARG A 287 16.37 -6.94 14.44
CA ARG A 287 16.42 -5.86 15.44
C ARG A 287 15.70 -4.60 14.97
N MET A 288 15.83 -4.27 13.70
CA MET A 288 15.14 -3.12 13.10
C MET A 288 13.61 -3.32 13.13
N LEU A 289 13.11 -4.49 12.71
CA LEU A 289 11.69 -4.83 12.83
C LEU A 289 11.20 -4.75 14.27
N GLN A 290 11.90 -5.38 15.21
CA GLN A 290 11.54 -5.35 16.63
C GLN A 290 11.43 -3.92 17.15
N SER A 291 12.34 -3.02 16.75
CA SER A 291 12.29 -1.62 17.16
C SER A 291 11.07 -0.84 16.64
N TRP A 292 10.48 -1.26 15.52
CA TRP A 292 9.30 -0.61 14.95
C TRP A 292 7.98 -1.03 15.60
N PHE A 293 7.97 -2.20 16.24
CA PHE A 293 6.79 -2.78 16.89
C PHE A 293 6.90 -2.82 18.42
N SER A 294 8.03 -2.38 18.99
CA SER A 294 8.19 -2.23 20.43
C SER A 294 7.53 -0.92 20.88
N PRO A 295 6.64 -0.97 21.90
CA PRO A 295 6.02 0.22 22.46
C PRO A 295 7.02 1.17 23.15
#